data_AF-A0A2L0R325-F1
#
_entry.id   AF-A0A2L0R325-F1
#
_cell.length_a   1.000
_cell.length_b   1.000
_cell.length_c   1.000
_cell.angle_alpha   90.00
_cell.angle_beta   90.00
_cell.angle_gamma   90.00
#
_symmetry.space_group_name_H-M   'P 1'
#
loop_
_entity.id
_entity.type
_entity.pdbx_description
1 polymer ?
#
loop_
_entity_poly.entity_id
_entity_poly.type
_entity_poly.pdbx_seq_one_letter_code
_entity_poly.pdbx_strand_id
1 'polypeptide(L)'
;MPEPTEQPPASSFTPETAKVLAEVAHNRQKDKLKRPYKDHVLAVGDALADFDDDIRIAGYLHDIAEDTPMTRQALLDMGVSERAVQIIERVTNRLHSTPDDYQAVIREIAEDHDAALVKIADNAHNSLPERVQALAEKWPDKPPVTKYRDARPVLYAAVEVDEVRKILARVNPWLLAEFDDQLDEEDTTDYENLSYEEPAAAAGAARQADADEGEAPGAMSSGER
;
A
#
# COMPACT_ATOMS: atom_id res chain seq x y z
N MET A 1 -51.73 14.41 4.53
CA MET A 1 -51.16 13.20 3.90
C MET A 1 -49.65 13.32 4.08
N PRO A 2 -49.01 12.61 5.01
CA PRO A 2 -47.56 12.60 5.03
C PRO A 2 -47.06 11.78 3.84
N GLU A 3 -46.04 12.30 3.16
CA GLU A 3 -45.38 11.63 2.03
C GLU A 3 -44.63 10.37 2.51
N PRO A 4 -44.56 9.32 1.69
CA PRO A 4 -43.76 8.15 2.03
C PRO A 4 -42.29 8.52 1.90
N THR A 5 -41.59 8.58 3.03
CA THR A 5 -40.12 8.61 3.05
C THR A 5 -39.61 7.29 2.47
N GLU A 6 -39.13 7.32 1.22
CA GLU A 6 -38.32 6.24 0.65
C GLU A 6 -37.07 6.10 1.51
N GLN A 7 -37.04 5.06 2.34
CA GLN A 7 -35.80 4.57 2.92
C GLN A 7 -35.01 3.86 1.81
N PRO A 8 -33.71 4.18 1.60
CA PRO A 8 -32.89 3.40 0.68
C PRO A 8 -32.78 1.95 1.21
N PRO A 9 -32.70 0.93 0.34
CA PRO A 9 -32.56 -0.45 0.79
C PRO A 9 -31.22 -0.59 1.54
N ALA A 10 -31.28 -0.87 2.84
CA ALA A 10 -30.09 -1.18 3.62
C ALA A 10 -29.44 -2.44 3.05
N SER A 11 -28.18 -2.36 2.60
CA SER A 11 -27.38 -3.56 2.39
C SER A 11 -27.24 -4.26 3.75
N SER A 12 -27.88 -5.42 3.90
CA SER A 12 -27.94 -6.15 5.16
C SER A 12 -26.63 -6.87 5.53
N PHE A 13 -25.64 -6.80 4.65
CA PHE A 13 -24.36 -7.47 4.84
C PHE A 13 -23.35 -6.51 5.46
N THR A 14 -22.95 -6.81 6.69
CA THR A 14 -22.04 -6.00 7.50
C THR A 14 -20.71 -6.72 7.69
N PRO A 15 -19.65 -6.03 8.15
CA PRO A 15 -18.40 -6.69 8.55
C PRO A 15 -18.62 -7.76 9.63
N GLU A 16 -19.57 -7.58 10.55
CA GLU A 16 -19.92 -8.57 11.56
C GLU A 16 -20.56 -9.82 10.93
N THR A 17 -21.43 -9.65 9.92
CA THR A 17 -21.97 -10.75 9.13
C THR A 17 -20.86 -11.49 8.37
N ALA A 18 -19.92 -10.75 7.75
CA ALA A 18 -18.76 -11.30 7.06
C ALA A 18 -17.88 -12.13 7.99
N LYS A 19 -17.62 -11.62 9.20
CA LYS A 19 -16.84 -12.29 10.25
C LYS A 19 -17.45 -13.64 10.61
N VAL A 20 -18.76 -13.69 10.86
CA VAL A 20 -19.47 -14.94 11.17
C VAL A 20 -19.42 -15.91 9.99
N LEU A 21 -19.60 -15.42 8.76
CA LEU A 21 -19.52 -16.25 7.56
C LEU A 21 -18.13 -16.88 7.42
N ALA A 22 -17.07 -16.09 7.59
CA ALA A 22 -15.68 -16.56 7.55
C ALA A 22 -15.41 -17.63 8.62
N GLU A 23 -15.87 -17.43 9.85
CA GLU A 23 -15.72 -18.41 10.93
C GLU A 23 -16.39 -19.75 10.59
N VAL A 24 -17.61 -19.71 10.06
CA VAL A 24 -18.37 -20.90 9.69
C VAL A 24 -17.73 -21.62 8.50
N ALA A 25 -17.37 -20.87 7.47
CA ALA A 25 -16.76 -21.36 6.23
C ALA A 25 -15.44 -22.10 6.51
N HIS A 26 -14.60 -21.56 7.38
CA HIS A 26 -13.27 -22.10 7.67
C HIS A 26 -13.20 -22.94 8.98
N ASN A 27 -14.33 -23.24 9.64
CA ASN A 27 -14.37 -23.91 10.96
C ASN A 27 -13.64 -25.27 10.98
N ARG A 28 -13.65 -26.01 9.87
CA ARG A 28 -12.99 -27.32 9.75
C ARG A 28 -11.64 -27.26 9.05
N GLN A 29 -11.25 -26.08 8.56
CA GLN A 29 -9.99 -25.90 7.85
C GLN A 29 -8.86 -25.69 8.85
N LYS A 30 -7.74 -26.35 8.56
CA LYS A 30 -6.48 -26.18 9.29
C LYS A 30 -5.44 -25.63 8.35
N ASP A 31 -4.61 -24.74 8.87
CA ASP A 31 -3.49 -24.19 8.12
C ASP A 31 -2.35 -25.22 7.93
N LYS A 32 -1.28 -24.77 7.28
CA LYS A 32 -0.06 -25.55 7.05
C LYS A 32 0.60 -26.04 8.35
N LEU A 33 0.37 -25.37 9.48
CA LEU A 33 0.88 -25.69 10.81
C LEU A 33 -0.14 -26.44 11.68
N LYS A 34 -1.28 -26.87 11.12
CA LYS A 34 -2.39 -27.54 11.82
C LYS A 34 -3.16 -26.65 12.81
N ARG A 35 -2.97 -25.33 12.76
CA ARG A 35 -3.72 -24.32 13.52
C ARG A 35 -5.08 -24.05 12.84
N PRO A 36 -6.11 -23.60 13.57
CA PRO A 36 -7.40 -23.24 12.97
C PRO A 36 -7.22 -22.14 11.90
N TYR A 37 -7.71 -22.37 10.69
CA TYR A 37 -7.55 -21.39 9.60
C TYR A 37 -8.35 -20.10 9.84
N LYS A 38 -9.49 -20.21 10.53
CA LYS A 38 -10.33 -19.07 10.90
C LYS A 38 -9.55 -17.94 11.58
N ASP A 39 -8.52 -18.26 12.37
CA ASP A 39 -7.75 -17.26 13.11
C ASP A 39 -7.03 -16.31 12.15
N HIS A 40 -6.63 -16.79 10.96
CA HIS A 40 -6.02 -15.97 9.92
C HIS A 40 -7.02 -14.99 9.28
N VAL A 41 -8.14 -15.49 8.77
CA VAL A 41 -9.14 -14.64 8.09
C VAL A 41 -9.72 -13.59 9.04
N LEU A 42 -9.86 -13.94 10.33
CA LEU A 42 -10.25 -13.00 11.37
C LEU A 42 -9.20 -11.92 11.60
N ALA A 43 -7.93 -12.30 11.71
CA ALA A 43 -6.84 -11.34 11.90
C ALA A 43 -6.70 -10.38 10.70
N VAL A 44 -6.92 -10.86 9.47
CA VAL A 44 -6.89 -10.02 8.27
C VAL A 44 -8.02 -8.98 8.28
N GLY A 45 -9.26 -9.39 8.55
CA GLY A 45 -10.37 -8.44 8.64
C GLY A 45 -10.26 -7.48 9.83
N ASP A 46 -9.77 -7.95 10.99
CA ASP A 46 -9.57 -7.11 12.18
C ASP A 46 -8.43 -6.07 11.97
N ALA A 47 -7.44 -6.37 11.12
CA ALA A 47 -6.37 -5.45 10.72
C ALA A 47 -6.89 -4.26 9.89
N LEU A 48 -8.04 -4.41 9.25
CA LEU A 48 -8.65 -3.42 8.38
C LEU A 48 -9.73 -2.58 9.07
N ALA A 49 -9.82 -2.63 10.41
CA ALA A 49 -10.89 -1.96 11.14
C ALA A 49 -10.87 -0.42 11.08
N ASP A 50 -9.81 0.21 10.59
CA ASP A 50 -9.73 1.66 10.34
C ASP A 50 -10.22 2.07 8.95
N PHE A 51 -10.61 1.10 8.12
CA PHE A 51 -11.08 1.30 6.74
C PHE A 51 -12.59 1.09 6.63
N ASP A 52 -13.16 1.40 5.47
CA ASP A 52 -14.60 1.26 5.24
C ASP A 52 -15.07 -0.20 5.25
N ASP A 53 -16.40 -0.38 5.34
CA ASP A 53 -17.01 -1.69 5.54
C ASP A 53 -16.78 -2.65 4.38
N ASP A 54 -16.67 -2.20 3.11
CA ASP A 54 -16.43 -3.11 1.98
C ASP A 54 -15.04 -3.72 2.07
N ILE A 55 -14.03 -2.92 2.44
CA ILE A 55 -12.65 -3.37 2.64
C ILE A 55 -12.58 -4.37 3.80
N ARG A 56 -13.27 -4.08 4.91
CA ARG A 56 -13.36 -4.99 6.07
C ARG A 56 -14.04 -6.30 5.70
N ILE A 57 -15.17 -6.24 4.98
CA ILE A 57 -15.89 -7.42 4.49
C ILE A 57 -14.97 -8.24 3.58
N ALA A 58 -14.29 -7.61 2.63
CA ALA A 58 -13.36 -8.28 1.74
C ALA A 58 -12.19 -8.92 2.52
N GLY A 59 -11.67 -8.27 3.55
CA GLY A 59 -10.64 -8.84 4.43
C GLY A 59 -11.07 -10.12 5.14
N TYR A 60 -12.26 -10.14 5.73
CA TYR A 60 -12.79 -11.38 6.35
C TYR A 60 -13.05 -12.49 5.34
N LEU A 61 -13.36 -12.13 4.09
CA LEU A 61 -13.78 -13.07 3.05
C LEU A 61 -12.71 -13.33 1.97
N HIS A 62 -11.49 -12.82 2.10
CA HIS A 62 -10.49 -12.83 1.03
C HIS A 62 -10.15 -14.24 0.51
N ASP A 63 -10.19 -15.24 1.39
CA ASP A 63 -9.95 -16.65 1.05
C ASP A 63 -11.23 -17.47 0.84
N ILE A 64 -12.42 -16.88 1.01
CA ILE A 64 -13.67 -17.65 0.96
C ILE A 64 -13.87 -18.25 -0.43
N ALA A 65 -13.52 -17.51 -1.48
CA ALA A 65 -13.64 -17.99 -2.85
C ALA A 65 -12.58 -19.05 -3.15
N GLU A 66 -11.35 -18.90 -2.65
CA GLU A 66 -10.24 -19.82 -2.91
C GLU A 66 -10.47 -21.18 -2.23
N ASP A 67 -10.83 -21.18 -0.94
CA ASP A 67 -10.82 -22.37 -0.09
C ASP A 67 -12.19 -23.04 0.09
N THR A 68 -13.27 -22.42 -0.40
CA THR A 68 -14.63 -22.95 -0.26
C THR A 68 -15.40 -22.98 -1.58
N PRO A 69 -16.54 -23.69 -1.66
CA PRO A 69 -17.40 -23.68 -2.85
C PRO A 69 -18.14 -22.36 -3.12
N MET A 70 -17.85 -21.29 -2.37
CA MET A 70 -18.55 -20.01 -2.51
C MET A 70 -18.27 -19.37 -3.87
N THR A 71 -19.31 -18.82 -4.49
CA THR A 71 -19.22 -18.16 -5.80
C THR A 71 -19.50 -16.67 -5.67
N ARG A 72 -19.05 -15.89 -6.66
CA ARG A 72 -19.39 -14.47 -6.83
C ARG A 72 -20.90 -14.21 -6.68
N GLN A 73 -21.72 -14.99 -7.40
CA GLN A 73 -23.17 -14.85 -7.36
C GLN A 73 -23.73 -15.15 -5.96
N ALA A 74 -23.21 -16.17 -5.27
CA ALA A 74 -23.65 -16.48 -3.91
C ALA A 74 -23.35 -15.34 -2.93
N LEU A 75 -22.20 -14.67 -3.06
CA LEU A 75 -21.86 -13.49 -2.24
C LEU A 75 -22.83 -12.33 -2.50
N LEU A 76 -23.13 -12.03 -3.77
CA LEU A 76 -24.11 -11.00 -4.13
C LEU A 76 -25.52 -11.35 -3.63
N ASP A 77 -25.94 -12.61 -3.75
CA ASP A 77 -27.24 -13.08 -3.27
C ASP A 77 -27.36 -13.00 -1.74
N MET A 78 -26.23 -13.08 -1.01
CA MET A 78 -26.15 -12.84 0.43
C MET A 78 -26.22 -11.35 0.80
N GLY A 79 -26.11 -10.45 -0.18
CA GLY A 79 -26.14 -9.01 0.01
C GLY A 79 -24.76 -8.37 0.19
N VAL A 80 -23.67 -9.10 -0.10
CA VAL A 80 -22.33 -8.51 -0.20
C VAL A 80 -22.33 -7.47 -1.32
N SER A 81 -21.75 -6.30 -1.08
CA SER A 81 -21.69 -5.24 -2.08
C SER A 81 -20.86 -5.68 -3.29
N GLU A 82 -21.17 -5.10 -4.45
CA GLU A 82 -20.43 -5.34 -5.68
C GLU A 82 -18.95 -4.95 -5.53
N ARG A 83 -18.64 -3.87 -4.81
CA ARG A 83 -17.27 -3.44 -4.52
C ARG A 83 -16.52 -4.46 -3.66
N ALA A 84 -17.11 -4.93 -2.55
CA ALA A 84 -16.47 -5.95 -1.72
C ALA A 84 -16.23 -7.26 -2.49
N VAL A 85 -17.18 -7.67 -3.33
CA VAL A 85 -17.02 -8.84 -4.21
C VAL A 85 -15.86 -8.65 -5.20
N GLN A 86 -15.74 -7.48 -5.83
CA GLN A 86 -14.62 -7.19 -6.75
C GLN A 86 -13.27 -7.25 -6.04
N ILE A 87 -13.17 -6.72 -4.82
CA ILE A 87 -11.94 -6.81 -4.00
C ILE A 87 -11.62 -8.28 -3.73
N ILE A 88 -12.60 -9.09 -3.30
CA ILE A 88 -12.41 -10.53 -3.04
C ILE A 88 -11.92 -11.26 -4.30
N GLU A 89 -12.54 -11.02 -5.45
CA GLU A 89 -12.12 -11.62 -6.72
C GLU A 89 -10.69 -11.20 -7.08
N ARG A 90 -10.35 -9.93 -6.89
CA ARG A 90 -9.01 -9.39 -7.18
C ARG A 90 -7.92 -9.97 -6.30
N VAL A 91 -8.21 -10.35 -5.04
CA VAL A 91 -7.21 -10.97 -4.15
C VAL A 91 -7.20 -12.50 -4.22
N THR A 92 -8.11 -13.11 -4.99
CA THR A 92 -8.23 -14.56 -5.16
C THR A 92 -7.25 -15.05 -6.25
N ASN A 93 -6.17 -15.71 -5.82
CA ASN A 93 -5.04 -16.07 -6.69
C ASN A 93 -5.44 -16.84 -7.97
N ARG A 94 -6.38 -17.80 -7.88
CA ARG A 94 -6.76 -18.64 -9.03
C ARG A 94 -7.53 -17.89 -10.12
N LEU A 95 -7.96 -16.65 -9.88
CA LEU A 95 -8.70 -15.83 -10.86
C LEU A 95 -7.78 -14.97 -11.73
N HIS A 96 -6.48 -14.92 -11.42
CA HIS A 96 -5.50 -14.18 -12.21
C HIS A 96 -5.06 -14.93 -13.47
N SER A 97 -4.52 -14.19 -14.43
CA SER A 97 -4.03 -14.73 -15.70
C SER A 97 -2.79 -15.63 -15.53
N THR A 98 -1.99 -15.38 -14.50
CA THR A 98 -0.73 -16.09 -14.21
C THR A 98 -0.66 -16.57 -12.75
N PRO A 99 -1.55 -17.47 -12.32
CA PRO A 99 -1.71 -17.84 -10.91
C PRO A 99 -0.48 -18.53 -10.30
N ASP A 100 0.42 -19.06 -11.13
CA ASP A 100 1.68 -19.69 -10.71
C ASP A 100 2.83 -18.67 -10.51
N ASP A 101 2.69 -17.44 -11.03
CA ASP A 101 3.65 -16.35 -10.82
C ASP A 101 3.12 -15.39 -9.75
N TYR A 102 3.51 -15.67 -8.50
CA TYR A 102 3.11 -14.86 -7.36
C TYR A 102 3.46 -13.36 -7.53
N GLN A 103 4.60 -13.03 -8.14
CA GLN A 103 5.00 -11.63 -8.28
C GLN A 103 4.19 -10.91 -9.36
N ALA A 104 3.80 -11.60 -10.44
CA ALA A 104 2.86 -11.06 -11.42
C ALA A 104 1.49 -10.80 -10.80
N VAL A 105 0.96 -11.76 -10.04
CA VAL A 105 -0.29 -11.61 -9.29
C VAL A 105 -0.25 -10.40 -8.35
N ILE A 106 0.84 -10.23 -7.60
CA ILE A 106 0.98 -9.08 -6.68
C ILE A 106 0.97 -7.75 -7.43
N ARG A 107 1.63 -7.64 -8.58
CA ARG A 107 1.57 -6.42 -9.40
C ARG A 107 0.15 -6.13 -9.90
N GLU A 108 -0.57 -7.16 -10.35
CA GLU A 108 -1.97 -7.01 -10.75
C GLU A 108 -2.86 -6.59 -9.57
N ILE A 109 -2.64 -7.12 -8.37
CA ILE A 109 -3.37 -6.70 -7.16
C ILE A 109 -3.06 -5.23 -6.81
N ALA A 110 -1.79 -4.82 -6.91
CA ALA A 110 -1.32 -3.49 -6.57
C ALA A 110 -1.86 -2.37 -7.50
N GLU A 111 -2.50 -2.71 -8.62
CA GLU A 111 -3.20 -1.74 -9.46
C GLU A 111 -4.54 -1.28 -8.85
N ASP A 112 -5.06 -1.99 -7.85
CA ASP A 112 -6.29 -1.67 -7.14
C ASP A 112 -5.99 -1.38 -5.67
N HIS A 113 -6.28 -0.15 -5.25
CA HIS A 113 -6.00 0.35 -3.90
C HIS A 113 -6.60 -0.53 -2.80
N ASP A 114 -7.89 -0.88 -2.94
CA ASP A 114 -8.62 -1.60 -1.90
C ASP A 114 -8.15 -3.06 -1.81
N ALA A 115 -7.86 -3.69 -2.95
CA ALA A 115 -7.25 -5.01 -3.00
C ALA A 115 -5.82 -5.02 -2.43
N ALA A 116 -5.04 -3.96 -2.66
CA ALA A 116 -3.71 -3.82 -2.08
C ALA A 116 -3.77 -3.75 -0.55
N LEU A 117 -4.70 -2.98 0.04
CA LEU A 117 -4.90 -2.93 1.50
C LEU A 117 -5.20 -4.32 2.09
N VAL A 118 -6.12 -5.08 1.48
CA VAL A 118 -6.43 -6.45 1.90
C VAL A 118 -5.19 -7.35 1.78
N LYS A 119 -4.42 -7.22 0.68
CA LYS A 119 -3.25 -8.05 0.44
C LYS A 119 -2.07 -7.72 1.37
N ILE A 120 -1.94 -6.46 1.80
CA ILE A 120 -0.99 -6.04 2.83
C ILE A 120 -1.33 -6.72 4.16
N ALA A 121 -2.60 -6.70 4.57
CA ALA A 121 -3.04 -7.37 5.80
C ALA A 121 -2.80 -8.89 5.76
N ASP A 122 -3.14 -9.54 4.65
CA ASP A 122 -2.86 -10.97 4.40
C ASP A 122 -1.34 -11.26 4.50
N ASN A 123 -0.52 -10.53 3.74
CA ASN A 123 0.93 -10.68 3.73
C ASN A 123 1.52 -10.51 5.14
N ALA A 124 1.10 -9.46 5.85
CA ALA A 124 1.62 -9.13 7.17
C ALA A 124 1.27 -10.22 8.20
N HIS A 125 0.03 -10.74 8.21
CA HIS A 125 -0.33 -11.87 9.07
C HIS A 125 0.42 -13.16 8.70
N ASN A 126 0.58 -13.44 7.40
CA ASN A 126 1.34 -14.60 6.94
C ASN A 126 2.84 -14.50 7.26
N SER A 127 3.31 -13.29 7.58
CA SER A 127 4.69 -12.97 7.93
C SER A 127 4.96 -12.87 9.43
N LEU A 128 4.01 -13.27 10.29
CA LEU A 128 4.23 -13.27 11.74
C LEU A 128 5.49 -14.08 12.12
N PRO A 129 6.38 -13.56 12.99
CA PRO A 129 7.65 -14.22 13.31
C PRO A 129 7.50 -15.67 13.77
N GLU A 130 6.50 -15.96 14.62
CA GLU A 130 6.24 -17.32 15.13
C GLU A 130 5.73 -18.27 14.04
N ARG A 131 5.00 -17.73 13.04
CA ARG A 131 4.54 -18.49 11.88
C ARG A 131 5.71 -18.78 10.96
N VAL A 132 6.52 -17.76 10.66
CA VAL A 132 7.73 -17.86 9.84
C VAL A 132 8.69 -18.90 10.41
N GLN A 133 8.99 -18.81 11.71
CA GLN A 133 9.88 -19.75 12.40
C GLN A 133 9.35 -21.18 12.32
N ALA A 134 8.07 -21.40 12.66
CA ALA A 134 7.48 -22.73 12.64
C ALA A 134 7.42 -23.34 11.23
N LEU A 135 7.23 -22.52 10.19
CA LEU A 135 7.27 -22.99 8.81
C LEU A 135 8.70 -23.34 8.37
N ALA A 136 9.70 -22.55 8.76
CA ALA A 136 11.10 -22.83 8.47
C ALA A 136 11.58 -24.12 9.13
N GLU A 137 11.17 -24.39 10.37
CA GLU A 137 11.47 -25.65 11.07
C GLU A 137 10.82 -26.86 10.38
N LYS A 138 9.59 -26.69 9.88
CA LYS A 138 8.85 -27.76 9.22
C LYS A 138 9.31 -28.03 7.79
N TRP A 139 9.75 -27.00 7.08
CA TRP A 139 10.18 -27.05 5.68
C TRP A 139 11.44 -26.22 5.44
N PRO A 140 12.61 -26.69 5.89
CA PRO A 140 13.86 -25.92 5.81
C PRO A 140 14.28 -25.58 4.37
N ASP A 141 13.93 -26.44 3.41
CA ASP A 141 14.29 -26.27 1.98
C ASP A 141 13.32 -25.35 1.20
N LYS A 142 12.25 -24.86 1.82
CA LYS A 142 11.23 -24.02 1.18
C LYS A 142 10.85 -22.85 2.08
N PRO A 143 11.73 -21.84 2.24
CA PRO A 143 11.43 -20.70 3.09
C PRO A 143 10.22 -19.94 2.51
N PRO A 144 9.05 -19.93 3.17
CA PRO A 144 7.88 -19.21 2.65
C PRO A 144 8.03 -17.69 2.74
N VAL A 145 9.03 -17.22 3.49
CA VAL A 145 9.25 -15.82 3.85
C VAL A 145 9.70 -14.98 2.66
N THR A 146 10.45 -15.57 1.72
CA THR A 146 11.06 -14.82 0.62
C THR A 146 10.01 -14.18 -0.27
N LYS A 147 9.02 -14.96 -0.74
CA LYS A 147 7.99 -14.44 -1.64
C LYS A 147 7.18 -13.30 -1.01
N TYR A 148 6.85 -13.38 0.27
CA TYR A 148 6.05 -12.36 0.95
C TYR A 148 6.85 -11.08 1.17
N ARG A 149 8.10 -11.21 1.63
CA ARG A 149 9.03 -10.08 1.74
C ARG A 149 9.22 -9.38 0.40
N ASP A 150 9.49 -10.14 -0.66
CA ASP A 150 9.77 -9.59 -1.99
C ASP A 150 8.52 -8.91 -2.61
N ALA A 151 7.31 -9.23 -2.14
CA ALA A 151 6.06 -8.61 -2.57
C ALA A 151 5.73 -7.29 -1.84
N ARG A 152 6.30 -7.04 -0.66
CA ARG A 152 5.96 -5.87 0.18
C ARG A 152 6.27 -4.54 -0.50
N PRO A 153 7.43 -4.32 -1.16
CA PRO A 153 7.70 -3.04 -1.78
C PRO A 153 6.64 -2.64 -2.82
N VAL A 154 6.18 -3.61 -3.62
CA VAL A 154 5.14 -3.39 -4.63
C VAL A 154 3.79 -3.04 -3.99
N LEU A 155 3.44 -3.73 -2.90
CA LEU A 155 2.18 -3.49 -2.19
C LEU A 155 2.19 -2.16 -1.43
N TYR A 156 3.29 -1.84 -0.74
CA TYR A 156 3.41 -0.61 0.05
C TYR A 156 3.41 0.63 -0.83
N ALA A 157 4.01 0.56 -2.02
CA ALA A 157 3.99 1.67 -2.98
C ALA A 157 2.61 1.92 -3.61
N ALA A 158 1.63 1.02 -3.43
CA ALA A 158 0.30 1.11 -4.04
C ALA A 158 -0.73 1.85 -3.16
N VAL A 159 -0.40 2.15 -1.91
CA VAL A 159 -1.31 2.74 -0.91
C VAL A 159 -0.59 3.83 -0.12
N GLU A 160 -1.32 4.62 0.66
CA GLU A 160 -0.69 5.68 1.45
C GLU A 160 0.11 5.12 2.64
N VAL A 161 1.21 5.79 2.99
CA VAL A 161 2.11 5.37 4.09
C VAL A 161 1.34 5.18 5.41
N ASP A 162 0.42 6.08 5.72
CA ASP A 162 -0.38 6.02 6.95
C ASP A 162 -1.32 4.80 6.96
N GLU A 163 -1.78 4.34 5.80
CA GLU A 163 -2.64 3.16 5.68
C GLU A 163 -1.84 1.88 5.92
N VAL A 164 -0.64 1.79 5.33
CA VAL A 164 0.30 0.68 5.62
C VAL A 164 0.58 0.62 7.12
N ARG A 165 0.92 1.77 7.75
CA ARG A 165 1.21 1.83 9.19
C ARG A 165 0.05 1.34 10.04
N LYS A 166 -1.19 1.75 9.74
CA LYS A 166 -2.39 1.28 10.46
C LYS A 166 -2.54 -0.23 10.40
N ILE A 167 -2.36 -0.82 9.21
CA ILE A 167 -2.48 -2.26 9.03
C ILE A 167 -1.37 -2.98 9.79
N LEU A 168 -0.10 -2.61 9.57
CA LEU A 168 1.05 -3.26 10.20
C LEU A 168 0.99 -3.15 11.73
N ALA A 169 0.64 -1.99 12.28
CA ALA A 169 0.51 -1.79 13.72
C ALA A 169 -0.55 -2.69 14.38
N ARG A 170 -1.60 -3.09 13.64
CA ARG A 170 -2.64 -4.00 14.14
C ARG A 170 -2.26 -5.47 14.03
N VAL A 171 -1.64 -5.87 12.92
CA VAL A 171 -1.48 -7.30 12.58
C VAL A 171 -0.08 -7.82 12.78
N ASN A 172 0.95 -7.03 12.48
CA ASN A 172 2.35 -7.45 12.61
C ASN A 172 3.27 -6.23 12.81
N PRO A 173 3.36 -5.69 14.05
CA PRO A 173 4.17 -4.51 14.35
C PRO A 173 5.66 -4.69 14.07
N TRP A 174 6.16 -5.93 13.98
CA TRP A 174 7.56 -6.22 13.68
C TRP A 174 7.97 -5.77 12.28
N LEU A 175 7.00 -5.63 11.36
CA LEU A 175 7.25 -5.14 10.01
C LEU A 175 7.36 -3.62 9.94
N LEU A 176 7.03 -2.87 11.01
CA LEU A 176 7.14 -1.42 11.00
C LEU A 176 8.59 -0.96 10.83
N ALA A 177 9.55 -1.63 11.49
CA ALA A 177 10.96 -1.30 11.34
C ALA A 177 11.46 -1.55 9.90
N GLU A 178 11.07 -2.68 9.30
CA GLU A 178 11.39 -2.97 7.89
C GLU A 178 10.76 -1.94 6.94
N PHE A 179 9.53 -1.52 7.24
CA PHE A 179 8.85 -0.50 6.45
C PHE A 179 9.48 0.88 6.59
N ASP A 180 9.91 1.26 7.79
CA ASP A 180 10.63 2.51 8.05
C ASP A 180 11.97 2.54 7.30
N ASP A 181 12.75 1.44 7.36
CA ASP A 181 14.00 1.31 6.62
C ASP A 181 13.78 1.46 5.10
N GLN A 182 12.69 0.90 4.55
CA GLN A 182 12.36 1.02 3.13
C GLN A 182 12.03 2.48 2.75
N LEU A 183 11.29 3.20 3.59
CA LEU A 183 10.97 4.61 3.33
C LEU A 183 12.22 5.49 3.34
N ASP A 184 13.16 5.21 4.26
CA ASP A 184 14.44 5.93 4.35
C ASP A 184 15.33 5.66 3.11
N GLU A 185 15.30 4.45 2.55
CA GLU A 185 16.02 4.12 1.30
C GLU A 185 15.40 4.79 0.05
N GLU A 186 14.08 4.99 0.05
CA GLU A 186 13.36 5.68 -1.04
C GLU A 186 13.47 7.22 -0.94
N ASP A 187 13.64 7.78 0.26
CA ASP A 187 13.92 9.19 0.50
C ASP A 187 15.37 9.57 0.11
N THR A 188 15.62 9.60 -1.20
CA THR A 188 16.91 10.05 -1.78
C THR A 188 17.12 11.57 -1.70
N THR A 189 16.39 12.29 -0.84
CA THR A 189 16.53 13.73 -0.68
C THR A 189 17.94 14.05 -0.18
N ASP A 190 18.80 14.53 -1.09
CA ASP A 190 20.14 15.03 -0.80
C ASP A 190 20.03 16.37 -0.04
N TYR A 191 19.77 16.27 1.27
CA TYR A 191 19.74 17.41 2.18
C TYR A 191 21.09 18.16 2.26
N GLU A 192 22.19 17.62 1.71
CA GLU A 192 23.49 18.30 1.66
C GLU A 192 23.61 19.32 0.51
N ASN A 193 22.64 19.37 -0.42
CA ASN A 193 22.71 20.24 -1.60
C ASN A 193 21.57 21.29 -1.69
N LEU A 194 20.88 21.54 -0.57
CA LEU A 194 19.95 22.66 -0.45
C LEU A 194 20.73 24.00 -0.35
N SER A 195 21.07 24.59 -1.49
CA SER A 195 21.58 25.97 -1.50
C SER A 195 20.44 26.93 -1.16
N TYR A 196 20.44 27.46 0.06
CA TYR A 196 19.64 28.64 0.39
C TYR A 196 20.21 29.82 -0.41
N GLU A 197 19.48 30.29 -1.43
CA GLU A 197 19.77 31.59 -2.02
C GLU A 197 19.47 32.66 -0.97
N GLU A 198 20.53 33.24 -0.39
CA GLU A 198 20.38 34.43 0.46
C GLU A 198 19.80 35.58 -0.36
N PRO A 199 18.83 36.35 0.17
CA PRO A 199 18.32 37.51 -0.54
C PRO A 199 19.43 38.56 -0.67
N ALA A 200 19.73 38.94 -1.91
CA ALA A 200 20.77 39.90 -2.25
C ALA A 200 20.62 41.20 -1.43
N ALA A 201 21.54 41.42 -0.49
CA ALA A 201 21.64 42.66 0.25
C ALA A 201 22.08 43.78 -0.71
N ALA A 202 21.16 44.71 -0.96
CA ALA A 202 21.43 45.96 -1.64
C ALA A 202 22.43 46.80 -0.81
N ALA A 203 23.66 46.96 -1.30
CA ALA A 203 24.63 47.92 -0.78
C ALA A 203 24.95 48.96 -1.86
N GLY A 204 24.29 50.11 -1.75
CA GLY A 204 24.60 51.31 -2.52
C GLY A 204 25.67 52.18 -1.85
N ALA A 205 26.54 52.72 -2.70
CA ALA A 205 27.20 54.03 -2.66
C ALA A 205 28.14 54.43 -1.49
N ALA A 206 29.42 54.70 -1.84
CA ALA A 206 30.10 55.96 -1.51
C ALA A 206 31.32 56.22 -2.43
N ARG A 207 31.50 57.49 -2.82
CA ARG A 207 32.51 58.08 -3.72
C ARG A 207 33.76 58.58 -2.98
N GLN A 208 34.90 58.69 -3.68
CA GLN A 208 35.88 59.82 -3.71
C GLN A 208 37.00 59.42 -4.73
N ALA A 209 37.15 59.96 -5.95
CA ALA A 209 37.58 61.29 -6.45
C ALA A 209 39.07 61.66 -6.20
N ASP A 210 39.90 61.68 -7.27
CA ASP A 210 40.71 62.82 -7.81
C ASP A 210 41.75 62.29 -8.84
N ALA A 211 41.69 62.68 -10.13
CA ALA A 211 42.38 63.82 -10.81
C ALA A 211 43.71 63.35 -11.45
N ASP A 212 44.20 63.75 -12.62
CA ASP A 212 43.85 64.61 -13.76
C ASP A 212 44.99 64.43 -14.81
N GLU A 213 44.82 65.00 -16.01
CA GLU A 213 45.80 65.21 -17.09
C GLU A 213 46.10 64.00 -18.01
N GLY A 214 46.04 64.07 -19.34
CA GLY A 214 45.81 65.17 -20.27
C GLY A 214 46.09 64.70 -21.72
N GLU A 215 45.40 65.33 -22.66
CA GLU A 215 45.88 65.68 -24.01
C GLU A 215 45.86 64.62 -25.14
N ALA A 216 44.89 64.80 -26.03
CA ALA A 216 44.94 64.40 -27.44
C ALA A 216 45.46 65.56 -28.30
N PRO A 217 45.97 65.29 -29.51
CA PRO A 217 45.28 65.85 -30.67
C PRO A 217 45.23 64.89 -31.87
N GLY A 218 44.28 65.11 -32.77
CA GLY A 218 44.07 64.34 -34.00
C GLY A 218 44.75 64.93 -35.25
N ALA A 219 44.60 64.20 -36.36
CA ALA A 219 44.62 64.64 -37.77
C ALA A 219 44.50 63.37 -38.66
N MET A 220 43.41 63.12 -39.37
CA MET A 220 43.12 63.57 -40.76
C MET A 220 44.16 63.17 -41.84
N SER A 221 43.78 62.12 -42.59
CA SER A 221 43.68 62.03 -44.06
C SER A 221 44.72 62.70 -44.98
N SER A 222 45.43 61.86 -45.76
CA SER A 222 45.79 61.98 -47.20
C SER A 222 46.72 60.81 -47.52
N GLY A 223 46.52 59.93 -48.50
CA GLY A 223 46.39 60.18 -49.94
C GLY A 223 47.67 59.71 -50.66
N GLU A 224 47.50 58.85 -51.68
CA GLU A 224 48.44 58.53 -52.77
C GLU A 224 49.61 57.54 -52.52
N ARG A 225 49.49 56.30 -53.02
CA ARG A 225 49.93 55.93 -54.39
C ARG A 225 49.49 54.52 -54.76
#